data_AF-A0AA42RGH6-F1
#
_entry.id   AF-A0AA42RGH6-F1
#
_cell.length_a   1.000
_cell.length_b   1.000
_cell.length_c   1.000
_cell.angle_alpha   90.00
_cell.angle_beta   90.00
_cell.angle_gamma   90.00
#
_symmetry.space_group_name_H-M   'P 1'
#
loop_
_entity.id
_entity.type
_entity.pdbx_description
1 polymer ?
#
loop_
_entity_poly.entity_id
_entity_poly.type
_entity_poly.pdbx_seq_one_letter_code
_entity_poly.pdbx_strand_id
1 'polypeptide(L)'
;MGLKKTQAKEFAKILYTQHGLNLSQISAKVDVTAKTIGKWKDAENWDSLRSALTTTRSSIINNLQRQMELWQMEIGDSLATNQQTDILIKLANSIKALEVETGVGEVIDTQIKFIEFLQLHQPELAQQVTHWSDLFIQTRM
;
A
#
# COMPACT_ATOMS: atom_id res chain seq x y z
N MET A 1 23.57 14.92 0.37
CA MET A 1 24.38 13.68 0.28
C MET A 1 23.42 12.56 -0.09
N GLY A 2 23.50 12.05 -1.32
CA GLY A 2 22.63 10.98 -1.79
C GLY A 2 22.87 9.67 -1.03
N LEU A 3 21.81 8.88 -0.83
CA LEU A 3 21.89 7.54 -0.29
C LEU A 3 22.89 6.71 -1.10
N LYS A 4 23.66 5.83 -0.44
CA LYS A 4 24.48 4.85 -1.18
C LYS A 4 23.55 4.03 -2.09
N LYS A 5 23.97 3.76 -3.32
CA LYS A 5 23.14 3.12 -4.37
C LYS A 5 22.40 1.86 -3.90
N THR A 6 22.98 1.10 -2.97
CA THR A 6 22.35 -0.07 -2.33
C THR A 6 21.19 0.31 -1.41
N GLN A 7 21.35 1.34 -0.56
CA GLN A 7 20.30 1.85 0.32
C GLN A 7 19.13 2.44 -0.48
N ALA A 8 19.43 3.14 -1.57
CA ALA A 8 18.42 3.65 -2.50
C ALA A 8 17.61 2.50 -3.12
N LYS A 9 18.26 1.41 -3.53
CA LYS A 9 17.60 0.23 -4.09
C LYS A 9 16.72 -0.48 -3.06
N GLU A 10 17.21 -0.71 -1.85
CA GLU A 10 16.42 -1.34 -0.77
C GLU A 10 15.20 -0.49 -0.39
N PHE A 11 15.39 0.82 -0.27
CA PHE A 11 14.29 1.72 0.04
C PHE A 11 13.26 1.75 -1.10
N ALA A 12 13.70 1.81 -2.35
CA ALA A 12 12.81 1.70 -3.52
C ALA A 12 12.03 0.37 -3.55
N LYS A 13 12.68 -0.74 -3.16
CA LYS A 13 12.05 -2.06 -3.09
C LYS A 13 10.92 -2.09 -2.07
N ILE A 14 11.14 -1.57 -0.86
CA ILE A 14 10.13 -1.48 0.20
C ILE A 14 8.94 -0.64 -0.28
N LEU A 15 9.21 0.53 -0.87
CA LEU A 15 8.17 1.42 -1.39
C LEU A 15 7.33 0.75 -2.50
N TYR A 16 7.96 -0.05 -3.36
CA TYR A 16 7.27 -0.77 -4.42
C TYR A 16 6.45 -1.97 -3.90
N THR A 17 7.04 -2.80 -3.05
CA THR A 17 6.45 -4.10 -2.68
C THR A 17 5.47 -4.02 -1.51
N GLN A 18 5.72 -3.14 -0.53
CA GLN A 18 4.90 -3.02 0.68
C GLN A 18 3.90 -1.87 0.61
N HIS A 19 4.33 -0.72 0.09
CA HIS A 19 3.51 0.50 -0.03
C HIS A 19 2.85 0.66 -1.40
N GLY A 20 3.15 -0.23 -2.36
CA GLY A 20 2.49 -0.25 -3.67
C GLY A 20 2.75 0.99 -4.54
N LEU A 21 3.78 1.77 -4.23
CA LEU A 21 4.11 3.01 -4.95
C LEU A 21 4.60 2.72 -6.36
N ASN A 22 4.26 3.62 -7.28
CA ASN A 22 4.72 3.52 -8.67
C ASN A 22 6.18 3.99 -8.82
N LEU A 23 6.83 3.63 -9.93
CA LEU A 23 8.25 3.94 -10.17
C LEU A 23 8.52 5.46 -10.19
N SER A 24 7.56 6.28 -10.62
CA SER A 24 7.67 7.74 -10.68
C SER A 24 7.64 8.37 -9.27
N GLN A 25 6.75 7.91 -8.40
CA GLN A 25 6.64 8.33 -7.00
C GLN A 25 7.87 7.91 -6.21
N ILE A 26 8.36 6.70 -6.43
CA ILE A 26 9.60 6.21 -5.82
C ILE A 26 10.78 7.06 -6.31
N SER A 27 10.81 7.42 -7.61
CA SER A 27 11.88 8.25 -8.15
C SER A 27 12.00 9.62 -7.46
N ALA A 28 10.87 10.24 -7.13
CA ALA A 28 10.82 11.50 -6.40
C ALA A 28 11.30 11.38 -4.94
N LYS A 29 11.17 10.20 -4.32
CA LYS A 29 11.57 9.95 -2.92
C LYS A 29 13.01 9.46 -2.77
N VAL A 30 13.53 8.74 -3.75
CA VAL A 30 14.81 8.01 -3.68
C VAL A 30 15.94 8.75 -4.43
N ASP A 31 15.62 9.84 -5.14
CA ASP A 31 16.56 10.62 -5.97
C ASP A 31 17.25 9.75 -7.04
N VAL A 32 16.49 8.82 -7.62
CA VAL A 32 16.92 7.88 -8.65
C VAL A 32 15.87 7.81 -9.74
N THR A 33 16.28 7.84 -11.01
CA THR A 33 15.33 7.85 -12.15
C THR A 33 14.43 6.60 -12.17
N ALA A 34 13.16 6.78 -12.55
CA ALA A 34 12.19 5.69 -12.69
C ALA A 34 12.69 4.54 -13.58
N LYS A 35 13.47 4.86 -14.63
CA LYS A 35 14.11 3.87 -15.52
C LYS A 35 15.12 2.98 -14.79
N THR A 36 15.86 3.52 -13.83
CA THR A 36 16.82 2.76 -13.02
C THR A 36 16.09 1.84 -12.04
N ILE A 37 15.02 2.34 -11.43
CA ILE A 37 14.18 1.56 -10.52
C ILE A 37 13.47 0.43 -11.28
N GLY A 38 12.99 0.69 -12.51
CA GLY A 38 12.42 -0.34 -13.40
C GLY A 38 13.40 -1.48 -13.66
N LYS A 39 14.67 -1.18 -13.96
CA LYS A 39 15.70 -2.21 -14.11
C LYS A 39 15.90 -3.05 -12.84
N TRP A 40 15.81 -2.44 -11.66
CA TRP A 40 15.93 -3.17 -10.39
C TRP A 40 14.72 -4.05 -10.13
N LYS A 41 13.52 -3.54 -10.40
CA LYS A 41 12.26 -4.25 -10.33
C LYS A 41 12.31 -5.51 -11.19
N ASP A 42 12.71 -5.39 -12.45
CA ASP A 42 12.76 -6.51 -13.39
C ASP A 42 13.83 -7.53 -13.00
N ALA A 43 15.02 -7.06 -12.60
CA ALA A 43 16.15 -7.93 -12.24
C ALA A 43 15.89 -8.78 -10.98
N GLU A 44 15.08 -8.30 -10.05
CA GLU A 44 14.76 -8.99 -8.79
C GLU A 44 13.31 -9.47 -8.71
N ASN A 45 12.56 -9.39 -9.81
CA ASN A 45 11.17 -9.80 -9.90
C ASN A 45 10.29 -9.26 -8.75
N TRP A 46 10.31 -7.94 -8.56
CA TRP A 46 9.55 -7.32 -7.46
C TRP A 46 8.04 -7.47 -7.60
N ASP A 47 7.51 -7.74 -8.80
CA ASP A 47 6.09 -8.03 -9.02
C ASP A 47 5.66 -9.31 -8.30
N SER A 48 6.46 -10.37 -8.40
CA SER A 48 6.22 -11.62 -7.68
C SER A 48 6.30 -11.42 -6.16
N LEU A 49 7.30 -10.66 -5.70
CA LEU A 49 7.43 -10.30 -4.28
C LEU A 49 6.23 -9.51 -3.76
N ARG A 50 5.76 -8.53 -4.53
CA ARG A 50 4.57 -7.75 -4.19
C ARG A 50 3.33 -8.65 -4.12
N SER A 51 3.11 -9.50 -5.11
CA SER A 51 1.99 -10.45 -5.12
C SER A 51 2.02 -11.42 -3.93
N ALA A 52 3.19 -11.97 -3.59
CA ALA A 52 3.37 -12.84 -2.44
C ALA A 52 3.08 -12.12 -1.11
N LEU A 53 3.53 -10.87 -0.98
CA LEU A 53 3.27 -10.04 0.21
C LEU A 53 1.79 -9.68 0.34
N THR A 54 1.13 -9.31 -0.77
CA THR A 54 -0.32 -9.06 -0.79
C THR A 54 -1.09 -10.31 -0.37
N THR A 55 -0.74 -11.47 -0.92
CA THR A 55 -1.36 -12.77 -0.55
C THR A 55 -1.16 -13.09 0.93
N THR A 56 0.05 -12.86 1.44
CA THR A 56 0.37 -13.07 2.87
C THR A 56 -0.44 -12.13 3.75
N ARG A 57 -0.59 -10.85 3.34
CA ARG A 57 -1.38 -9.86 4.06
C ARG A 57 -2.87 -10.25 4.12
N SER A 58 -3.45 -10.70 3.02
CA SER A 58 -4.83 -11.23 3.01
C SER A 58 -4.99 -12.43 3.94
N SER A 59 -4.00 -13.33 3.97
CA SER A 59 -3.99 -14.46 4.92
C SER A 59 -3.95 -13.99 6.38
N ILE A 60 -3.17 -12.95 6.69
CA ILE A 60 -3.12 -12.34 8.03
C ILE A 60 -4.47 -11.72 8.39
N ILE A 61 -5.09 -10.96 7.48
CA ILE A 61 -6.42 -10.37 7.71
C ILE A 61 -7.45 -11.46 8.02
N ASN A 62 -7.49 -12.52 7.22
CA ASN A 62 -8.39 -13.66 7.44
C ASN A 62 -8.14 -14.34 8.80
N ASN A 63 -6.88 -14.45 9.21
CA ASN A 63 -6.53 -15.00 10.52
C ASN A 63 -7.03 -14.10 11.67
N LEU A 64 -6.82 -12.79 11.58
CA LEU A 64 -7.29 -11.83 12.59
C LEU A 64 -8.81 -11.77 12.67
N GLN A 65 -9.51 -11.83 11.52
CA GLN A 65 -10.97 -11.91 11.46
C GLN A 65 -11.47 -13.18 12.16
N ARG A 66 -10.86 -14.33 11.86
CA ARG A 66 -11.16 -15.59 12.56
C ARG A 66 -10.95 -15.48 14.07
N GLN A 67 -9.87 -14.82 14.51
CA GLN A 67 -9.61 -14.62 15.93
C GLN A 67 -10.68 -13.73 16.58
N MET A 68 -11.16 -12.71 15.86
CA MET A 68 -12.24 -11.84 16.31
C MET A 68 -13.56 -12.60 16.47
N GLU A 69 -13.90 -13.47 15.52
CA GLU A 69 -15.09 -14.33 15.60
C GLU A 69 -15.04 -15.25 16.83
N LEU A 70 -13.88 -15.86 17.12
CA LEU A 70 -13.70 -16.71 18.30
C LEU A 70 -13.92 -15.94 19.60
N TRP A 71 -13.38 -14.72 19.71
CA TRP A 71 -13.60 -13.86 20.88
C TRP A 71 -15.07 -13.45 21.02
N GLN A 72 -15.75 -13.16 19.92
CA GLN A 72 -17.19 -12.85 19.94
C GLN A 72 -18.01 -14.06 20.40
N MET A 73 -17.67 -15.27 19.95
CA MET A 73 -18.33 -16.50 20.42
C MET A 73 -18.08 -16.76 21.92
N GLU A 74 -16.86 -16.51 22.41
CA GLU A 74 -16.52 -16.66 23.84
C GLU A 74 -17.31 -15.69 24.73
N ILE A 75 -17.51 -14.45 24.26
CA ILE A 75 -18.33 -13.44 24.96
C ILE A 75 -19.82 -13.82 24.92
N GLY A 76 -20.28 -14.37 23.78
CA GLY A 76 -21.67 -14.75 23.58
C GLY A 76 -22.63 -13.57 23.79
N ASP A 77 -23.72 -13.82 24.53
CA ASP A 77 -24.73 -12.80 24.86
C ASP A 77 -24.37 -11.98 26.13
N SER A 78 -23.20 -12.24 26.74
CA SER A 78 -22.76 -11.51 27.93
C SER A 78 -22.12 -10.17 27.56
N LEU A 79 -22.15 -9.20 28.47
CA LEU A 79 -21.36 -7.99 28.30
C LEU A 79 -19.87 -8.34 28.38
N ALA A 80 -19.11 -7.93 27.36
CA ALA A 80 -17.67 -8.12 27.31
C ALA A 80 -16.97 -7.46 28.51
N THR A 81 -15.97 -8.13 29.06
CA THR A 81 -15.08 -7.52 30.05
C THR A 81 -14.23 -6.41 29.41
N ASN A 82 -13.66 -5.52 30.24
CA ASN A 82 -12.75 -4.48 29.75
C ASN A 82 -11.56 -5.07 28.98
N GLN A 83 -11.04 -6.23 29.41
CA GLN A 83 -9.92 -6.90 28.73
C GLN A 83 -10.32 -7.45 27.36
N GLN A 84 -11.47 -8.12 27.26
CA GLN A 84 -11.98 -8.64 25.99
C GLN A 84 -12.29 -7.51 25.00
N THR A 85 -12.90 -6.42 25.50
CA THR A 85 -13.17 -5.22 24.70
C THR A 85 -11.87 -4.63 24.12
N ASP A 86 -10.83 -4.50 24.94
CA ASP A 86 -9.52 -4.01 24.49
C ASP A 86 -8.89 -4.91 23.42
N ILE A 87 -9.00 -6.24 23.57
CA ILE A 87 -8.51 -7.20 22.57
C ILE A 87 -9.25 -7.02 21.23
N LEU A 88 -10.58 -6.93 21.26
CA LEU A 88 -11.39 -6.73 20.04
C LEU A 88 -11.05 -5.41 19.33
N ILE A 89 -10.85 -4.32 20.09
CA ILE A 89 -10.42 -3.02 19.54
C ILE A 89 -9.05 -3.15 18.86
N LYS A 90 -8.10 -3.84 19.48
CA LYS A 90 -6.76 -4.05 18.92
C LYS A 90 -6.81 -4.87 17.63
N LEU A 91 -7.62 -5.93 17.59
CA LEU A 91 -7.83 -6.74 16.39
C LEU A 91 -8.45 -5.90 15.26
N ALA A 92 -9.49 -5.12 15.55
CA ALA A 92 -10.14 -4.24 14.59
C ALA A 92 -9.20 -3.18 14.01
N ASN A 93 -8.39 -2.55 14.88
CA ASN A 93 -7.38 -1.58 14.44
C ASN A 93 -6.30 -2.21 13.55
N SER A 94 -5.88 -3.45 13.87
CA SER A 94 -4.89 -4.18 13.09
C SER A 94 -5.41 -4.55 11.70
N ILE A 95 -6.66 -5.02 11.61
CA ILE A 95 -7.33 -5.30 10.33
C ILE A 95 -7.43 -4.02 9.50
N LYS A 96 -7.94 -2.92 10.08
CA LYS A 96 -8.07 -1.64 9.38
C LYS A 96 -6.75 -1.13 8.84
N ALA A 97 -5.66 -1.25 9.60
CA ALA A 97 -4.33 -0.85 9.14
C ALA A 97 -3.88 -1.67 7.92
N LEU A 98 -4.07 -2.99 7.95
CA LEU A 98 -3.71 -3.89 6.85
C LEU A 98 -4.60 -3.70 5.61
N GLU A 99 -5.88 -3.40 5.79
CA GLU A 99 -6.81 -3.09 4.69
C GLU A 99 -6.48 -1.76 4.01
N VAL A 100 -6.18 -0.71 4.77
CA VAL A 100 -5.76 0.59 4.22
C VAL A 100 -4.48 0.45 3.40
N GLU A 101 -3.48 -0.30 3.88
CA GLU A 101 -2.28 -0.60 3.10
C GLU A 101 -2.55 -1.36 1.79
N THR A 102 -3.66 -2.09 1.71
CA THR A 102 -4.06 -2.85 0.51
C THR A 102 -4.81 -1.98 -0.49
N GLY A 103 -5.67 -1.08 -0.02
CA GLY A 103 -6.44 -0.17 -0.87
C GLY A 103 -5.61 0.94 -1.53
N VAL A 104 -4.56 1.44 -0.88
CA VAL A 104 -3.73 2.53 -1.44
C VAL A 104 -3.11 2.14 -2.79
N GLY A 105 -2.62 0.90 -2.90
CA GLY A 105 -2.02 0.42 -4.15
C GLY A 105 -3.01 0.36 -5.31
N GLU A 106 -4.24 -0.09 -5.06
CA GLU A 106 -5.29 -0.23 -6.08
C GLU A 106 -5.89 1.13 -6.49
N VAL A 107 -6.03 2.05 -5.53
CA VAL A 107 -6.42 3.44 -5.79
C VAL A 107 -5.39 4.14 -6.66
N ILE A 108 -4.09 3.98 -6.37
CA ILE A 108 -3.00 4.53 -7.19
C ILE A 108 -3.04 3.93 -8.60
N ASP A 109 -3.20 2.61 -8.73
CA ASP A 109 -3.25 1.93 -10.03
C ASP A 109 -4.41 2.44 -10.90
N THR A 110 -5.58 2.62 -10.29
CA THR A 110 -6.77 3.17 -10.97
C THR A 110 -6.55 4.63 -11.38
N GLN A 111 -5.95 5.43 -10.51
CA GLN A 111 -5.65 6.84 -10.77
C GLN A 111 -4.64 7.02 -11.91
N ILE A 112 -3.61 6.17 -11.99
CA ILE A 112 -2.63 6.17 -13.08
C ILE A 112 -3.32 5.88 -14.43
N LYS A 113 -4.12 4.82 -14.51
CA LYS A 113 -4.86 4.48 -15.74
C LYS A 113 -5.77 5.61 -16.18
N PHE A 114 -6.39 6.30 -15.23
CA PHE A 114 -7.21 7.48 -15.53
C PHE A 114 -6.38 8.67 -16.04
N ILE A 115 -5.22 8.93 -15.46
CA ILE A 115 -4.30 9.98 -15.94
C ILE A 115 -3.76 9.64 -17.33
N GLU A 116 -3.39 8.39 -17.61
CA GLU A 116 -2.95 7.92 -18.93
C GLU A 116 -4.06 8.09 -19.98
N PHE A 117 -5.30 7.77 -19.62
CA PHE A 117 -6.47 8.05 -20.45
C PHE A 117 -6.61 9.55 -20.74
N LEU A 118 -6.48 10.40 -19.73
CA LEU A 118 -6.53 11.85 -19.91
C LEU A 118 -5.36 12.37 -20.75
N GLN A 119 -4.17 11.79 -20.66
CA GLN A 119 -3.04 12.20 -21.50
C GLN A 119 -3.32 11.99 -23.00
N LEU A 120 -4.08 10.97 -23.36
CA LEU A 120 -4.46 10.68 -24.74
C LEU A 120 -5.56 11.61 -25.27
N HIS A 121 -6.48 12.05 -24.41
CA HIS A 121 -7.67 12.80 -24.83
C HIS A 121 -7.63 14.30 -24.49
N GLN A 122 -7.02 14.68 -23.36
CA GLN A 122 -6.94 16.04 -22.82
C GLN A 122 -5.65 16.25 -21.99
N PRO A 123 -4.50 16.47 -22.64
CA PRO A 123 -3.19 16.52 -21.97
C PRO A 123 -3.05 17.66 -20.94
N GLU A 124 -3.67 18.82 -21.18
CA GLU A 124 -3.66 19.93 -20.21
C GLU A 124 -4.41 19.58 -18.92
N LEU A 125 -5.54 18.86 -19.04
CA LEU A 125 -6.30 18.39 -17.88
C LEU A 125 -5.54 17.30 -17.13
N ALA A 126 -4.86 16.40 -17.85
CA ALA A 126 -4.03 15.36 -17.24
C ALA A 126 -2.96 15.95 -16.30
N GLN A 127 -2.35 17.07 -16.67
CA GLN A 127 -1.35 17.75 -15.85
C GLN A 127 -1.93 18.25 -14.52
N GLN A 128 -3.10 18.90 -14.56
CA GLN A 128 -3.78 19.39 -13.36
C GLN A 128 -4.25 18.23 -12.48
N VAL A 129 -4.86 17.20 -13.07
CA VAL A 129 -5.33 16.01 -12.34
C VAL A 129 -4.18 15.28 -11.67
N THR A 130 -3.02 15.18 -12.32
CA THR A 130 -1.82 14.57 -11.73
C THR A 130 -1.41 15.31 -10.46
N HIS A 131 -1.31 16.64 -10.50
CA HIS A 131 -0.94 17.45 -9.33
C HIS A 131 -1.88 17.24 -8.14
N TRP A 132 -3.19 17.27 -8.37
CA TRP A 132 -4.18 17.07 -7.30
C TRP A 132 -4.20 15.63 -6.79
N SER A 133 -3.98 14.66 -7.67
CA SER A 133 -3.87 13.24 -7.30
C SER A 133 -2.67 13.01 -6.38
N ASP A 134 -1.53 13.61 -6.67
CA ASP A 134 -0.32 13.50 -5.84
C ASP A 134 -0.54 14.07 -4.44
N LEU A 135 -1.19 15.24 -4.33
CA LEU A 135 -1.57 15.84 -3.04
C LEU A 135 -2.54 14.97 -2.24
N PHE A 136 -3.54 14.41 -2.90
CA PHE A 136 -4.51 13.52 -2.26
C PHE A 136 -3.86 12.26 -1.71
N ILE A 137 -2.97 11.64 -2.51
CA ILE A 137 -2.22 10.45 -2.10
C ILE A 137 -1.30 10.75 -0.91
N GLN A 138 -0.63 11.92 -0.91
CA GLN A 138 0.22 12.36 0.21
C GLN A 138 -0.55 12.60 1.51
N THR A 139 -1.85 12.89 1.44
CA THR A 139 -2.69 13.11 2.63
C THR A 139 -3.22 11.79 3.23
N ARG A 140 -3.27 10.73 2.40
CA ARG A 140 -3.79 9.39 2.77
C ARG A 140 -2.70 8.43 3.24
N MET A 141 -1.43 8.70 2.90
CA MET A 141 -0.24 8.03 3.44
C MET A 141 0.22 8.67 4.74
#